data_AF-A0A383DPE7-F1
#
_entry.id   AF-A0A383DPE7-F1
#
_cell.length_a   1.000
_cell.length_b   1.000
_cell.length_c   1.000
_cell.angle_alpha   90.00
_cell.angle_beta   90.00
_cell.angle_gamma   90.00
#
_symmetry.space_group_name_H-M   'P 1'
#
loop_
_entity.id
_entity.type
_entity.pdbx_description
1 polymer ?
#
loop_
_entity_poly.entity_id
_entity_poly.type
_entity_poly.pdbx_seq_one_letter_code
_entity_poly.pdbx_strand_id
1 'polypeptide(L)' 'MKFEFIANACGIFTSDEEIKILTDPWIINGAFDGSWCHSHPLKTTVENLQDVDAIYVSHIHPDHY' A
#
# COMPACT_ATOMS: atom_id res chain seq x y z
N MET A 1 5.58 1.95 -17.99
CA MET A 1 5.42 2.17 -16.54
C MET A 1 3.95 2.31 -16.22
N LYS A 2 3.50 1.74 -15.10
CA LYS A 2 2.11 1.76 -14.64
C LYS A 2 2.09 1.99 -13.13
N PHE A 3 1.09 2.73 -12.65
CA PHE A 3 0.84 2.86 -11.22
C PHE A 3 -0.60 2.43 -10.92
N GLU A 4 -0.75 1.48 -10.00
CA GLU A 4 -2.03 1.01 -9.49
C GLU A 4 -2.25 1.59 -8.11
N PHE A 5 -3.20 2.52 -8.01
CA PHE A 5 -3.58 3.13 -6.75
C PHE A 5 -4.45 2.19 -5.92
N ILE A 6 -4.14 2.05 -4.63
CA ILE A 6 -4.94 1.26 -3.68
C ILE A 6 -5.69 2.20 -2.73
N ALA A 7 -4.97 2.94 -1.88
CA ALA A 7 -5.53 3.90 -0.92
C ALA A 7 -4.43 4.77 -0.30
N ASN A 8 -4.73 5.98 0.18
CA ASN A 8 -3.74 6.87 0.83
C ASN A 8 -2.45 7.04 0.01
N ALA A 9 -1.28 6.71 0.57
CA ALA A 9 0.01 6.64 -0.12
C ALA A 9 0.33 5.22 -0.67
N CYS A 10 -0.59 4.28 -0.50
CA CYS A 10 -0.45 2.90 -0.91
C CYS A 10 -0.81 2.69 -2.38
N GLY A 11 0.14 2.12 -3.12
CA GLY A 11 -0.05 1.68 -4.49
C GLY A 11 1.09 0.79 -4.98
N ILE A 12 0.92 0.22 -6.17
CA ILE A 12 1.94 -0.59 -6.82
C ILE A 12 2.45 0.17 -8.03
N PHE A 13 3.75 0.45 -8.03
CA PHE A 13 4.46 0.91 -9.21
C PHE A 13 5.02 -0.28 -9.97
N THR A 14 4.76 -0.36 -11.28
CA THR A 14 5.35 -1.36 -12.18
C THR A 14 6.22 -0.67 -13.22
N SER A 15 7.51 -1.02 -13.26
CA SER A 15 8.46 -0.52 -14.26
C SER A 15 8.24 -1.16 -15.64
N ASP A 16 8.95 -0.70 -16.67
CA ASP A 16 8.92 -1.35 -18.00
C ASP A 16 9.63 -2.72 -18.02
N GLU A 17 10.42 -3.03 -16.99
CA GLU A 17 11.09 -4.32 -16.77
C GLU A 17 10.27 -5.24 -15.84
N GLU A 18 8.98 -4.92 -15.62
CA GLU A 18 8.04 -5.66 -14.77
C GLU A 18 8.42 -5.70 -13.27
N ILE A 19 9.32 -4.82 -12.81
CA ILE A 19 9.62 -4.68 -11.37
C ILE A 19 8.47 -3.99 -10.66
N LYS A 20 7.96 -4.62 -9.59
CA LYS A 20 6.81 -4.18 -8.80
C LYS A 20 7.25 -3.68 -7.42
N ILE A 21 6.96 -2.41 -7.13
CA ILE A 21 7.23 -1.79 -5.83
C ILE A 21 5.91 -1.42 -5.17
N LEU A 22 5.66 -1.99 -3.99
CA LEU A 22 4.56 -1.57 -3.11
C LEU A 22 5.00 -0.35 -2.29
N THR A 23 4.30 0.77 -2.44
CA THR A 23 4.60 1.99 -1.68
C THR A 23 3.72 2.07 -0.44
N ASP A 24 4.29 2.51 0.69
CA ASP A 24 3.60 2.91 1.93
C ASP A 24 2.35 2.06 2.27
N PRO A 25 2.51 0.75 2.56
CA PRO A 25 1.39 -0.16 2.70
C PRO A 25 0.53 0.18 3.91
N TRP A 26 -0.73 0.56 3.68
CA TRP A 26 -1.77 0.66 4.71
C TRP A 26 -3.06 0.04 4.18
N ILE A 27 -3.27 -1.24 4.51
CA ILE A 27 -4.37 -2.09 4.01
C ILE A 27 -5.34 -2.51 5.12
N ILE A 28 -4.86 -2.49 6.36
CA ILE A 28 -5.64 -2.87 7.55
C ILE A 28 -6.08 -1.57 8.23
N ASN A 29 -7.39 -1.45 8.48
CA ASN A 29 -7.96 -0.31 9.20
C ASN A 29 -7.38 -0.18 10.62
N GLY A 30 -7.45 1.04 11.15
CA GLY A 30 -7.19 1.30 12.56
C GLY A 30 -5.77 1.78 12.86
N ALA A 31 -5.17 2.57 11.97
CA ALA A 31 -3.97 3.33 12.30
C ALA A 31 -4.24 4.27 13.49
N PHE A 32 -3.17 4.66 14.20
CA PHE A 32 -3.25 5.49 15.42
C PHE A 32 -4.26 4.94 16.44
N ASP A 33 -4.02 3.71 16.91
CA ASP A 33 -4.84 3.01 17.90
C ASP A 33 -6.34 2.96 17.55
N GLY A 34 -6.65 2.76 16.26
CA GLY A 34 -8.03 2.66 15.79
C GLY A 34 -8.69 4.00 15.44
N SER A 35 -8.02 5.14 15.63
CA SER A 35 -8.60 6.46 15.36
C SER A 35 -8.69 6.79 13.87
N TRP A 36 -7.81 6.20 13.05
CA TRP A 36 -7.75 6.45 11.61
C TRP A 36 -8.18 5.20 10.83
N CYS A 37 -9.11 5.42 9.91
CA CYS A 37 -9.70 4.38 9.08
C CYS A 37 -9.67 4.83 7.61
N HIS A 38 -9.67 3.86 6.70
CA HIS A 38 -9.88 4.11 5.30
C HIS A 38 -11.27 4.72 5.08
N SER A 39 -11.33 5.77 4.26
CA SER A 39 -12.59 6.44 3.93
C SER A 39 -13.58 5.52 3.19
N HIS A 40 -13.07 4.52 2.49
CA HIS A 40 -13.85 3.54 1.73
C HIS A 40 -13.35 2.12 2.02
N PRO A 41 -14.23 1.10 1.96
CA PRO A 41 -13.82 -0.29 2.07
C PRO A 41 -12.82 -0.68 0.96
N LEU A 42 -11.71 -1.29 1.35
CA LEU A 42 -10.72 -1.78 0.41
C LEU A 42 -11.12 -3.17 -0.10
N LYS A 43 -10.96 -3.39 -1.40
CA LYS A 43 -11.08 -4.73 -2.01
C LYS A 43 -9.79 -5.53 -1.89
N THR A 44 -8.66 -4.81 -1.89
CA THR A 44 -7.32 -5.38 -1.76
C THR A 44 -7.11 -5.95 -0.37
N THR A 45 -6.66 -7.20 -0.31
CA THR A 45 -6.21 -7.85 0.93
C THR A 45 -4.70 -8.00 0.94
N VAL A 46 -4.12 -8.35 2.10
CA VAL A 46 -2.67 -8.59 2.23
C VAL A 46 -2.21 -9.71 1.29
N GLU A 47 -3.04 -10.73 1.07
CA GLU A 47 -2.75 -11.84 0.17
C GLU A 47 -2.62 -11.40 -1.30
N ASN A 48 -3.31 -10.32 -1.71
CA ASN A 48 -3.19 -9.77 -3.06
C ASN A 48 -1.85 -9.07 -3.30
N LEU A 49 -1.10 -8.75 -2.24
CA LEU A 49 0.13 -7.96 -2.29
C LEU A 49 1.40 -8.79 -2.12
N GLN A 50 1.29 -10.13 -2.17
CA GLN A 50 2.44 -11.02 -1.98
C GLN A 50 3.36 -11.09 -3.22
N ASP A 51 2.88 -10.65 -4.39
CA ASP A 51 3.62 -10.66 -5.65
C ASP A 51 4.21 -9.27 -5.95
N VAL A 52 5.15 -8.84 -5.11
CA VAL A 52 5.92 -7.60 -5.27
C VAL A 52 7.40 -7.86 -5.01
N ASP A 53 8.28 -7.14 -5.71
CA ASP A 53 9.73 -7.32 -5.60
C ASP A 53 10.32 -6.52 -4.43
N ALA A 54 9.70 -5.41 -4.06
CA ALA A 54 10.15 -4.55 -2.98
C ALA A 54 8.99 -3.79 -2.33
N ILE A 55 9.22 -3.36 -1.08
CA ILE A 55 8.38 -2.41 -0.36
C ILE A 55 9.18 -1.12 -0.16
N TYR A 56 8.58 -0.01 -0.53
CA TYR A 56 9.09 1.34 -0.25
C TYR A 56 8.28 1.96 0.88
N VAL A 57 8.95 2.33 1.97
CA VAL A 57 8.36 3.06 3.10
C VAL A 57 9.00 4.44 3.15
N SER A 58 8.21 5.48 2.93
CA SER A 58 8.67 6.87 2.90
C SER A 58 9.06 7.37 4.28
N HIS A 59 8.30 7.01 5.32
CA HIS A 59 8.54 7.35 6.72
C HIS A 59 7.72 6.45 7.66
N ILE A 60 7.93 6.57 8.98
CA ILE A 60 7.40 5.66 10.00
C ILE A 60 6.11 6.16 10.68
N HIS A 61 5.20 6.73 9.90
CA HIS A 61 3.85 7.01 10.39
C HIS A 61 2.97 5.75 10.22
N PRO A 62 2.12 5.38 11.19
CA PRO A 62 1.29 4.17 11.13
C PRO A 62 0.37 4.01 9.92
N ASP A 63 0.10 5.08 9.15
CA ASP A 63 -0.65 5.03 7.90
C ASP A 63 0.21 4.81 6.65
N HIS A 64 1.49 4.45 6.84
CA HIS A 64 2.49 4.19 5.80
C HIS A 64 3.25 2.85 5.95
N TYR A 65 2.95 2.00 6.95
CA TYR A 65 3.61 0.69 7.15
C TYR A 65 2.70 -0.40 7.73
#